data_AF-A0A2N3GCE1-F1
#
_entry.id   AF-A0A2N3GCE1-F1
#
_cell.length_a   1.000
_cell.length_b   1.000
_cell.length_c   1.000
_cell.angle_alpha   90.00
_cell.angle_beta   90.00
_cell.angle_gamma   90.00
#
_symmetry.space_group_name_H-M   'P 1'
#
loop_
_entity.id
_entity.type
_entity.pdbx_description
1 polymer ?
#
loop_
_entity_poly.entity_id
_entity_poly.type
_entity_poly.pdbx_seq_one_letter_code
_entity_poly.pdbx_strand_id
1 'polypeptide(L)'
;MRRIARAGSSRGRARRRGDRGRLGGCRTSRNGTARGSCGRWRRRACVGPHGCAGAWCDSPWHAHECRDIGGVDGRGAAHGTRSIGRGRVVRRAGSKGVRYTTAISDSLRYGFAVGRVRVLQTRLLTRSHFERLLAASDFAEQRRILSETAYGGYLENASDVEDVEAALNKVLRDLQVDFLGSANLPESVVEFFSVRRDYDELRGLLKAEAFGIEPDDLVSGAGSVCVEDLMCNRLPLPLAEAYERLRARSSDEDGELQADRIDDVVDAELYERISDLADRSKSAYIREIGRVMVDVANTKVFVRTRLAGLSANEAARHLLGGGSIPTDRFIALYRLPAEEAAARLSCLGPLRGLDPEALLDPGRLDVLADMVIARHLSRARMVAVGPEPVVAYILMRRAEVTVLRTLLAGKLAGVSRDVLRTRLRDVMP
;
A
#
# COMPACT_ATOMS: atom_id res chain seq x y z
N MET A 1 49.23 51.02 16.59
CA MET A 1 50.06 51.24 17.79
C MET A 1 49.14 51.30 19.00
N ARG A 2 49.33 50.37 19.95
CA ARG A 2 48.91 50.38 21.39
C ARG A 2 47.39 50.39 21.73
N ARG A 3 46.85 49.33 22.36
CA ARG A 3 46.90 48.91 23.80
C ARG A 3 45.99 49.81 24.67
N ILE A 4 45.01 49.34 25.46
CA ILE A 4 45.07 48.57 26.74
C ILE A 4 43.61 48.45 27.26
N ALA A 5 43.08 47.26 27.62
CA ALA A 5 43.05 46.59 28.95
C ALA A 5 42.05 47.24 29.96
N ARG A 6 41.40 46.58 30.93
CA ARG A 6 41.60 45.31 31.67
C ARG A 6 40.37 45.10 32.59
N ALA A 7 39.97 43.86 32.90
CA ALA A 7 39.90 43.23 34.25
C ALA A 7 38.46 42.75 34.53
N GLY A 8 38.15 41.64 35.23
CA GLY A 8 38.96 40.66 35.95
C GLY A 8 38.29 40.29 37.29
N SER A 9 37.92 39.01 37.45
CA SER A 9 37.60 38.27 38.70
C SER A 9 36.22 38.55 39.36
N SER A 10 35.50 37.57 39.93
CA SER A 10 35.96 36.61 40.94
C SER A 10 35.15 35.29 40.98
N ARG A 11 35.84 34.24 41.47
CA ARG A 11 35.38 32.87 41.72
C ARG A 11 34.84 32.71 43.15
N GLY A 12 33.96 31.73 43.37
CA GLY A 12 33.68 31.14 44.69
C GLY A 12 33.16 29.70 44.59
N ARG A 13 33.86 28.76 45.24
CA ARG A 13 33.67 27.29 45.24
C ARG A 13 32.75 26.80 46.37
N ALA A 14 32.13 25.63 46.22
CA ALA A 14 32.17 24.48 47.16
C ALA A 14 31.41 23.26 46.56
N ARG A 15 32.08 22.15 46.22
CA ARG A 15 32.23 20.86 46.97
C ARG A 15 30.94 20.00 46.98
N ARG A 16 30.90 18.67 46.85
CA ARG A 16 31.84 17.53 46.63
C ARG A 16 30.98 16.23 46.58
N ARG A 17 31.61 15.11 46.14
CA ARG A 17 31.23 13.66 46.23
C ARG A 17 30.44 13.13 45.02
N GLY A 18 30.75 11.99 44.40
CA GLY A 18 31.78 10.94 44.56
C GLY A 18 31.54 9.96 43.40
N ASP A 19 32.54 9.62 42.58
CA ASP A 19 33.53 8.54 42.73
C ASP A 19 33.14 7.27 41.94
N ARG A 20 33.96 6.95 40.92
CA ARG A 20 34.32 5.63 40.31
C ARG A 20 33.16 4.70 39.87
N GLY A 21 33.06 4.23 38.63
CA GLY A 21 34.08 3.79 37.68
C GLY A 21 34.12 2.27 37.62
N ARG A 22 33.91 1.66 36.44
CA ARG A 22 34.72 0.55 35.87
C ARG A 22 34.13 -0.01 34.58
N LEU A 23 35.05 -0.17 33.63
CA LEU A 23 35.00 -1.00 32.44
C LEU A 23 34.89 -2.49 32.82
N GLY A 24 34.24 -3.28 31.96
CA GLY A 24 34.27 -4.74 32.00
C GLY A 24 33.68 -5.32 30.72
N GLY A 25 34.53 -5.79 29.81
CA GLY A 25 34.10 -6.54 28.63
C GLY A 25 33.51 -7.90 29.02
N CYS A 26 32.79 -8.53 28.09
CA CYS A 26 32.36 -9.91 28.25
C CYS A 26 32.73 -10.74 27.03
N ARG A 27 33.57 -11.75 27.30
CA ARG A 27 33.88 -12.88 26.42
C ARG A 27 32.67 -13.81 26.32
N THR A 28 32.62 -14.52 25.19
CA THR A 28 31.81 -15.70 24.91
C THR A 28 31.89 -16.79 25.99
N SER A 29 30.74 -17.37 26.38
CA SER A 29 30.65 -18.76 26.82
C SER A 29 29.29 -19.40 26.52
N ARG A 30 29.35 -20.68 26.13
CA ARG A 30 28.28 -21.61 25.73
C ARG A 30 27.32 -21.98 26.86
N ASN A 31 26.13 -22.44 26.41
CA ASN A 31 25.16 -23.35 27.04
C ASN A 31 24.46 -22.93 28.34
N GLY A 32 23.13 -22.96 28.30
CA GLY A 32 22.30 -23.01 29.50
C GLY A 32 20.93 -22.38 29.30
N THR A 33 19.93 -23.23 29.09
CA THR A 33 18.49 -22.93 29.17
C THR A 33 18.11 -22.19 30.46
N ALA A 34 17.43 -21.04 30.35
CA ALA A 34 16.55 -20.55 31.40
C ALA A 34 15.51 -19.58 30.82
N ARG A 35 14.24 -19.91 31.06
CA ARG A 35 13.06 -19.07 30.84
C ARG A 35 13.22 -17.75 31.61
N GLY A 36 12.98 -16.62 30.95
CA GLY A 36 12.86 -15.31 31.57
C GLY A 36 11.64 -14.58 31.01
N SER A 37 10.61 -14.48 31.84
CA SER A 37 9.40 -13.68 31.61
C SER A 37 9.75 -12.21 31.40
N CYS A 38 9.37 -11.64 30.25
CA CYS A 38 9.41 -10.18 30.05
C CYS A 38 8.08 -9.56 30.48
N GLY A 39 8.17 -8.52 31.31
CA GLY A 39 7.10 -7.98 32.13
C GLY A 39 6.00 -7.26 31.35
N ARG A 40 4.76 -7.52 31.80
CA ARG A 40 3.52 -6.88 31.37
C ARG A 40 3.47 -5.46 31.95
N TRP A 41 3.64 -4.41 31.15
CA TRP A 41 3.46 -3.03 31.59
C TRP A 41 1.97 -2.66 31.58
N ARG A 42 1.33 -2.66 32.75
CA ARG A 42 0.01 -2.04 32.96
C ARG A 42 0.20 -0.52 33.08
N ARG A 43 -0.34 0.28 32.15
CA ARG A 43 -0.51 1.72 32.37
C ARG A 43 -1.86 1.96 33.06
N ARG A 44 -1.84 2.71 34.17
CA ARG A 44 -3.03 3.14 34.93
C ARG A 44 -3.67 4.32 34.21
N ALA A 45 -4.99 4.28 34.06
CA ALA A 45 -5.80 5.41 33.64
C ALA A 45 -5.96 6.40 34.82
N CYS A 46 -5.65 7.67 34.61
CA CYS A 46 -6.10 8.76 35.47
C CYS A 46 -7.36 9.36 34.84
N VAL A 47 -8.49 9.27 35.55
CA VAL A 47 -9.79 9.83 35.14
C VAL A 47 -9.92 11.22 35.76
N GLY A 48 -10.15 12.23 34.91
CA GLY A 48 -10.55 13.59 35.29
C GLY A 48 -11.90 13.95 34.66
N PRO A 49 -12.71 14.83 35.27
CA PRO A 49 -14.16 14.85 35.09
C PRO A 49 -14.59 15.85 34.01
N HIS A 50 -14.25 15.61 32.76
CA HIS A 50 -15.00 16.13 31.60
C HIS A 50 -14.78 15.13 30.45
N GLY A 51 -15.78 14.27 30.25
CA GLY A 51 -15.73 13.16 29.33
C GLY A 51 -15.75 13.61 27.87
N CYS A 52 -14.57 13.76 27.29
CA CYS A 52 -14.28 13.59 25.87
C CYS A 52 -12.86 12.99 25.77
N ALA A 53 -12.77 11.66 25.66
CA ALA A 53 -11.51 11.01 25.31
C ALA A 53 -11.31 11.17 23.80
N GLY A 54 -10.50 12.16 23.44
CA GLY A 54 -9.98 12.34 22.09
C GLY A 54 -8.87 11.33 21.81
N ALA A 55 -9.15 10.43 20.88
CA ALA A 55 -8.22 9.69 20.04
C ALA A 55 -9.11 9.07 18.95
N TRP A 56 -8.65 8.93 17.72
CA TRP A 56 -9.42 8.60 16.50
C TRP A 56 -9.98 9.80 15.74
N CYS A 57 -9.08 10.70 15.32
CA CYS A 57 -9.22 11.53 14.13
C CYS A 57 -7.80 11.95 13.70
N ASP A 58 -7.04 11.04 13.10
CA ASP A 58 -5.83 11.38 12.33
C ASP A 58 -5.56 10.29 11.29
N SER A 59 -6.45 10.27 10.30
CA SER A 59 -6.07 9.96 8.92
C SER A 59 -6.57 11.16 8.12
N PRO A 60 -5.74 11.79 7.27
CA PRO A 60 -6.22 12.92 6.49
C PRO A 60 -7.34 12.40 5.60
N TRP A 61 -8.28 13.27 5.23
CA TRP A 61 -9.50 12.98 4.48
C TRP A 61 -10.68 12.52 5.35
N HIS A 62 -11.47 13.47 5.87
CA HIS A 62 -12.91 13.59 5.62
C HIS A 62 -13.59 14.54 6.63
N ALA A 63 -14.23 15.59 6.11
CA ALA A 63 -15.32 16.27 6.82
C ALA A 63 -16.30 16.88 5.81
N HIS A 64 -17.59 16.66 6.11
CA HIS A 64 -18.81 17.36 5.69
C HIS A 64 -19.70 16.83 4.56
N GLU A 65 -20.98 16.84 4.93
CA GLU A 65 -22.17 16.24 4.39
C GLU A 65 -23.13 17.33 3.87
N CYS A 66 -23.95 16.92 2.90
CA CYS A 66 -25.40 17.20 2.74
C CYS A 66 -25.93 18.49 2.05
N ARG A 67 -26.93 18.20 1.17
CA ARG A 67 -27.98 19.01 0.49
C ARG A 67 -27.64 19.54 -0.91
N ASP A 68 -28.46 19.46 -1.95
CA ASP A 68 -29.88 19.08 -2.14
C ASP A 68 -30.10 18.55 -3.59
N ILE A 69 -31.14 17.75 -3.78
CA ILE A 69 -31.54 17.13 -5.06
C ILE A 69 -32.65 17.96 -5.72
N GLY A 70 -32.48 18.24 -7.02
CA GLY A 70 -33.54 18.55 -7.99
C GLY A 70 -32.93 18.33 -9.38
N GLY A 71 -33.35 17.40 -10.23
CA GLY A 71 -34.71 17.21 -10.74
C GLY A 71 -34.77 17.87 -12.13
N VAL A 72 -34.94 17.08 -13.20
CA VAL A 72 -35.82 17.30 -14.38
C VAL A 72 -35.38 16.47 -15.60
N ASP A 73 -36.42 15.93 -16.24
CA ASP A 73 -36.54 15.11 -17.44
C ASP A 73 -35.88 15.63 -18.74
N GLY A 74 -35.71 14.72 -19.71
CA GLY A 74 -35.82 15.12 -21.12
C GLY A 74 -35.24 14.20 -22.18
N ARG A 75 -36.05 13.22 -22.63
CA ARG A 75 -36.29 12.78 -24.02
C ARG A 75 -35.20 12.93 -25.09
N GLY A 76 -35.03 11.88 -25.91
CA GLY A 76 -34.72 12.06 -27.34
C GLY A 76 -34.00 10.90 -28.03
N ALA A 77 -34.78 10.02 -28.66
CA ALA A 77 -34.31 8.98 -29.56
C ALA A 77 -33.70 9.55 -30.87
N ALA A 78 -32.78 8.81 -31.51
CA ALA A 78 -32.88 8.46 -32.93
C ALA A 78 -31.73 7.55 -33.41
N HIS A 79 -32.14 6.55 -34.17
CA HIS A 79 -31.33 5.59 -34.91
C HIS A 79 -30.51 6.22 -36.05
N GLY A 80 -29.32 5.67 -36.30
CA GLY A 80 -28.50 5.95 -37.48
C GLY A 80 -27.71 4.70 -37.89
N THR A 81 -28.04 4.19 -39.07
CA THR A 81 -27.71 2.88 -39.63
C THR A 81 -26.26 2.70 -40.11
N ARG A 82 -25.85 1.42 -40.11
CA ARG A 82 -24.59 0.84 -40.62
C ARG A 82 -24.33 1.14 -42.11
N SER A 83 -23.05 1.28 -42.46
CA SER A 83 -22.54 0.96 -43.79
C SER A 83 -21.22 0.19 -43.69
N ILE A 84 -21.24 -1.05 -44.20
CA ILE A 84 -20.15 -2.03 -44.22
C ILE A 84 -19.26 -1.75 -45.43
N GLY A 85 -18.00 -1.39 -45.18
CA GLY A 85 -16.96 -1.15 -46.19
C GLY A 85 -15.99 -2.33 -46.30
N ARG A 86 -15.84 -2.83 -47.53
CA ARG A 86 -15.14 -4.04 -47.98
C ARG A 86 -13.67 -4.16 -47.53
N GLY A 87 -13.28 -5.42 -47.31
CA GLY A 87 -11.97 -5.82 -46.84
C GLY A 87 -10.86 -5.76 -47.89
N ARG A 88 -9.65 -5.55 -47.37
CA ARG A 88 -8.39 -5.70 -48.10
C ARG A 88 -7.56 -6.74 -47.36
N VAL A 89 -7.40 -7.91 -47.98
CA VAL A 89 -6.60 -9.03 -47.47
C VAL A 89 -5.12 -8.62 -47.53
N VAL A 90 -4.58 -8.20 -46.39
CA VAL A 90 -3.13 -8.04 -46.20
C VAL A 90 -2.59 -9.37 -45.71
N ARG A 91 -1.67 -9.96 -46.48
CA ARG A 91 -0.97 -11.20 -46.18
C ARG A 91 -0.28 -11.10 -44.81
N ARG A 92 -0.74 -11.88 -43.83
CA ARG A 92 -0.07 -12.03 -42.52
C ARG A 92 1.15 -12.94 -42.68
N ALA A 93 2.35 -12.34 -42.61
CA ALA A 93 3.58 -13.07 -42.32
C ALA A 93 3.49 -13.72 -40.93
N GLY A 94 4.02 -14.94 -40.80
CA GLY A 94 3.76 -15.85 -39.70
C GLY A 94 4.26 -15.40 -38.33
N SER A 95 3.35 -15.23 -37.38
CA SER A 95 3.62 -15.02 -35.95
C SER A 95 3.48 -16.30 -35.12
N LYS A 96 3.61 -17.48 -35.73
CA LYS A 96 3.32 -18.76 -35.06
C LYS A 96 4.49 -19.25 -34.19
N GLY A 97 5.75 -19.01 -34.57
CA GLY A 97 6.92 -19.56 -33.86
C GLY A 97 7.21 -18.96 -32.47
N VAL A 98 6.91 -17.67 -32.25
CA VAL A 98 7.26 -16.96 -30.99
C VAL A 98 6.28 -17.28 -29.85
N ARG A 99 5.00 -17.57 -30.15
CA ARG A 99 3.98 -17.80 -29.11
C ARG A 99 4.10 -19.17 -28.44
N TYR A 100 4.54 -20.20 -29.16
CA TYR A 100 4.65 -21.56 -28.60
C TYR A 100 5.82 -21.69 -27.62
N THR A 101 6.96 -21.04 -27.89
CA THR A 101 8.12 -21.07 -26.99
C THR A 101 7.87 -20.34 -25.67
N THR A 102 7.18 -19.20 -25.69
CA THR A 102 6.81 -18.47 -24.45
C THR A 102 5.83 -19.26 -23.59
N ALA A 103 4.83 -19.91 -24.20
CA ALA A 103 3.85 -20.72 -23.45
C ALA A 103 4.51 -21.92 -22.74
N ILE A 104 5.49 -22.57 -23.37
CA ILE A 104 6.24 -23.68 -22.77
C ILE A 104 7.16 -23.18 -21.64
N SER A 105 7.87 -22.06 -21.85
CA SER A 105 8.74 -21.48 -20.83
C SER A 105 7.96 -21.01 -19.59
N ASP A 106 6.80 -20.39 -19.78
CA ASP A 106 5.96 -19.92 -18.67
C ASP A 106 5.31 -21.10 -17.94
N SER A 107 5.00 -22.19 -18.65
CA SER A 107 4.49 -23.41 -18.01
C SER A 107 5.51 -24.05 -17.07
N LEU A 108 6.78 -24.09 -17.46
CA LEU A 108 7.85 -24.59 -16.60
C LEU A 108 8.17 -23.62 -15.45
N ARG A 109 8.11 -22.31 -15.72
CA ARG A 109 8.49 -21.25 -14.77
C ARG A 109 7.43 -20.95 -13.71
N TYR A 110 6.14 -21.12 -14.03
CA TYR A 110 5.03 -20.80 -13.13
C TYR A 110 4.17 -22.01 -12.75
N GLY A 111 4.34 -23.17 -13.38
CA GLY A 111 3.45 -24.33 -13.18
C GLY A 111 3.30 -24.75 -11.72
N PHE A 112 4.39 -24.80 -10.96
CA PHE A 112 4.36 -25.12 -9.53
C PHE A 112 3.59 -24.08 -8.72
N ALA A 113 3.88 -22.79 -8.92
CA ALA A 113 3.18 -21.69 -8.28
C ALA A 113 1.67 -21.70 -8.61
N VAL A 114 1.33 -21.91 -9.89
CA VAL A 114 -0.07 -21.99 -10.36
C VAL A 114 -0.80 -23.15 -9.68
N GLY A 115 -0.21 -24.33 -9.60
CA GLY A 115 -0.82 -25.48 -8.91
C GLY A 115 -1.15 -25.17 -7.44
N ARG A 116 -0.21 -24.56 -6.71
CA ARG A 116 -0.44 -24.11 -5.33
C ARG A 116 -1.51 -23.04 -5.24
N VAL A 117 -1.47 -22.05 -6.13
CA VAL A 117 -2.43 -20.95 -6.19
C VAL A 117 -3.84 -21.46 -6.42
N ARG A 118 -4.05 -22.46 -7.30
CA ARG A 118 -5.38 -23.03 -7.55
C ARG A 118 -5.98 -23.65 -6.28
N VAL A 119 -5.16 -24.30 -5.45
CA VAL A 119 -5.58 -24.79 -4.14
C VAL A 119 -5.86 -23.65 -3.16
N LEU A 120 -5.01 -22.63 -3.11
CA LEU A 120 -5.19 -21.50 -2.19
C LEU A 120 -6.37 -20.60 -2.57
N GLN A 121 -6.72 -20.51 -3.85
CA GLN A 121 -7.88 -19.77 -4.36
C GLN A 121 -9.20 -20.31 -3.81
N THR A 122 -9.30 -21.60 -3.50
CA THR A 122 -10.53 -22.17 -2.89
C THR A 122 -10.73 -21.75 -1.44
N ARG A 123 -9.69 -21.18 -0.81
CA ARG A 123 -9.70 -20.70 0.57
C ARG A 123 -9.91 -19.19 0.70
N LEU A 124 -10.15 -18.48 -0.41
CA LEU A 124 -10.55 -17.08 -0.38
C LEU A 124 -11.97 -16.96 0.17
N LEU A 125 -12.23 -15.85 0.87
CA LEU A 125 -13.55 -15.52 1.36
C LEU A 125 -14.50 -15.28 0.20
N THR A 126 -15.75 -15.68 0.42
CA THR A 126 -16.83 -15.53 -0.56
C THR A 126 -17.66 -14.32 -0.18
N ARG A 127 -18.48 -13.85 -1.11
CA ARG A 127 -19.48 -12.81 -0.83
C ARG A 127 -20.34 -13.14 0.39
N SER A 128 -20.74 -14.41 0.55
CA SER A 128 -21.53 -14.87 1.72
C SER A 128 -20.76 -14.71 3.03
N HIS A 129 -19.44 -14.99 3.05
CA HIS A 129 -18.63 -14.75 4.25
C HIS A 129 -18.68 -13.28 4.66
N PHE A 130 -18.46 -12.36 3.73
CA PHE A 130 -18.47 -10.94 4.05
C PHE A 130 -19.86 -10.42 4.44
N GLU A 131 -20.93 -10.89 3.80
CA GLU A 131 -22.31 -10.53 4.18
C GLU A 131 -22.62 -10.96 5.62
N ARG A 132 -22.16 -12.16 6.03
CA ARG A 132 -22.25 -12.64 7.41
C ARG A 132 -21.40 -11.80 8.37
N LEU A 133 -20.16 -11.46 8.02
CA LEU A 133 -19.29 -10.63 8.85
C LEU A 133 -19.85 -9.23 9.08
N LEU A 134 -20.49 -8.66 8.06
CA LEU A 134 -21.17 -7.38 8.14
C LEU A 134 -22.43 -7.45 9.01
N ALA A 135 -23.13 -8.58 9.00
CA ALA A 135 -24.35 -8.82 9.78
C ALA A 135 -24.09 -9.21 11.24
N ALA A 136 -22.87 -9.64 11.58
CA ALA A 136 -22.49 -10.05 12.93
C ALA A 136 -22.79 -8.96 13.97
N SER A 137 -23.30 -9.36 15.14
CA SER A 137 -23.63 -8.46 16.25
C SER A 137 -22.38 -7.80 16.82
N ASP A 138 -21.34 -8.59 17.01
CA ASP A 138 -20.11 -8.21 17.69
C ASP A 138 -18.88 -8.90 17.07
N PHE A 139 -17.71 -8.53 17.58
CA PHE A 139 -16.43 -9.08 17.12
C PHE A 139 -16.27 -10.58 17.45
N ALA A 140 -16.88 -11.07 18.55
CA ALA A 140 -16.80 -12.48 18.90
C ALA A 140 -17.54 -13.35 17.87
N GLU A 141 -18.70 -12.90 17.39
CA GLU A 141 -19.39 -13.54 16.27
C GLU A 141 -18.58 -13.46 14.97
N GLN A 142 -17.95 -12.31 14.65
CA GLN A 142 -17.06 -12.21 13.49
C GLN A 142 -15.90 -13.23 13.55
N ARG A 143 -15.28 -13.38 14.73
CA ARG A 143 -14.23 -14.40 14.95
C ARG A 143 -14.75 -15.82 14.76
N ARG A 144 -15.96 -16.15 15.23
CA ARG A 144 -16.58 -17.47 14.98
C ARG A 144 -16.87 -17.71 13.50
N ILE A 145 -17.26 -16.68 12.75
CA ILE A 145 -17.44 -16.81 11.29
C ILE A 145 -16.10 -17.11 10.61
N LEU A 146 -15.01 -16.48 11.08
CA LEU A 146 -13.67 -16.63 10.51
C LEU A 146 -12.92 -17.88 11.00
N SER A 147 -13.35 -18.55 12.06
CA SER A 147 -12.60 -19.67 12.66
C SER A 147 -12.41 -20.85 11.71
N GLU A 148 -13.34 -21.06 10.79
CA GLU A 148 -13.28 -22.13 9.77
C GLU A 148 -12.58 -21.68 8.46
N THR A 149 -12.07 -20.45 8.42
CA THR A 149 -11.42 -19.87 7.24
C THR A 149 -9.90 -19.86 7.39
N ALA A 150 -9.20 -19.37 6.36
CA ALA A 150 -7.75 -19.17 6.43
C ALA A 150 -7.31 -18.17 7.53
N TYR A 151 -8.24 -17.43 8.13
CA TYR A 151 -7.98 -16.42 9.16
C TYR A 151 -8.15 -16.93 10.58
N GLY A 152 -8.77 -18.10 10.79
CA GLY A 152 -9.14 -18.59 12.11
C GLY A 152 -7.96 -18.67 13.09
N GLY A 153 -6.86 -19.29 12.66
CA GLY A 153 -5.65 -19.41 13.49
C GLY A 153 -4.94 -18.09 13.77
N TYR A 154 -5.10 -17.07 12.92
CA TYR A 154 -4.51 -15.74 13.13
C TYR A 154 -5.29 -14.94 14.18
N LEU A 155 -6.62 -15.08 14.18
CA LEU A 155 -7.55 -14.30 15.01
C LEU A 155 -7.99 -15.04 16.28
N GLU A 156 -7.40 -16.20 16.59
CA GLU A 156 -7.80 -17.03 17.71
C GLU A 156 -7.72 -16.28 19.04
N ASN A 157 -6.64 -15.51 19.24
CA ASN A 157 -6.39 -14.77 20.49
C ASN A 157 -6.70 -13.27 20.38
N ALA A 158 -7.22 -12.81 19.24
CA ALA A 158 -7.49 -11.40 19.05
C ALA A 158 -8.68 -10.93 19.89
N SER A 159 -8.51 -9.79 20.56
CA SER A 159 -9.49 -9.23 21.49
C SER A 159 -9.80 -7.75 21.24
N ASP A 160 -8.82 -7.00 20.76
CA ASP A 160 -8.95 -5.57 20.45
C ASP A 160 -8.43 -5.25 19.03
N VAL A 161 -8.39 -3.95 18.70
CA VAL A 161 -8.00 -3.47 17.37
C VAL A 161 -6.51 -3.74 17.11
N GLU A 162 -5.65 -3.59 18.12
CA GLU A 162 -4.21 -3.81 18.00
C GLU A 162 -3.93 -5.29 17.69
N ASP A 163 -4.60 -6.20 18.39
CA ASP A 163 -4.50 -7.64 18.13
C ASP A 163 -4.95 -7.98 16.69
N VAL A 164 -6.05 -7.38 16.23
CA VAL A 164 -6.56 -7.59 14.87
C VAL A 164 -5.56 -7.09 13.83
N GLU A 165 -4.98 -5.90 14.04
CA GLU A 165 -3.98 -5.35 13.14
C GLU A 165 -2.74 -6.23 13.06
N ALA A 166 -2.20 -6.66 14.21
CA ALA A 166 -1.07 -7.57 14.28
C ALA A 166 -1.37 -8.91 13.56
N ALA A 167 -2.56 -9.48 13.77
CA ALA A 167 -2.98 -10.72 13.13
C ALA A 167 -3.05 -10.57 11.60
N LEU A 168 -3.66 -9.49 11.10
CA LEU A 168 -3.79 -9.23 9.66
C LEU A 168 -2.44 -8.91 9.01
N ASN A 169 -1.55 -8.19 9.69
CA ASN A 169 -0.17 -7.97 9.23
C ASN A 169 0.60 -9.29 9.16
N LYS A 170 0.41 -10.18 10.14
CA LYS A 170 0.99 -11.53 10.08
C LYS A 170 0.50 -12.32 8.86
N VAL A 171 -0.78 -12.24 8.49
CA VAL A 171 -1.30 -12.87 7.27
C VAL A 171 -0.55 -12.38 6.02
N LEU A 172 -0.32 -11.06 5.92
CA LEU A 172 0.39 -10.47 4.79
C LEU A 172 1.88 -10.86 4.78
N ARG A 173 2.51 -10.92 5.95
CA ARG A 173 3.89 -11.39 6.10
C ARG A 173 4.03 -12.85 5.68
N ASP A 174 3.17 -13.74 6.16
CA ASP A 174 3.22 -15.16 5.78
C ASP A 174 2.97 -15.32 4.27
N LEU A 175 2.11 -14.50 3.66
CA LEU A 175 1.98 -14.46 2.19
C LEU A 175 3.29 -14.07 1.51
N GLN A 176 4.05 -13.12 2.05
CA GLN A 176 5.33 -12.70 1.49
C GLN A 176 6.45 -13.72 1.71
N VAL A 177 6.66 -14.14 2.96
CA VAL A 177 7.79 -15.00 3.33
C VAL A 177 7.52 -16.44 2.91
N ASP A 178 6.35 -16.98 3.26
CA ASP A 178 6.09 -18.40 3.03
C ASP A 178 5.66 -18.65 1.60
N PHE A 179 4.61 -17.97 1.12
CA PHE A 179 4.11 -18.25 -0.22
C PHE A 179 5.09 -17.80 -1.30
N LEU A 180 5.53 -16.54 -1.34
CA LEU A 180 6.45 -16.10 -2.39
C LEU A 180 7.82 -16.76 -2.27
N GLY A 181 8.34 -16.92 -1.05
CA GLY A 181 9.65 -17.54 -0.81
C GLY A 181 9.71 -19.02 -1.21
N SER A 182 8.58 -19.74 -1.17
CA SER A 182 8.52 -21.16 -1.55
C SER A 182 7.83 -21.42 -2.89
N ALA A 183 7.36 -20.40 -3.62
CA ALA A 183 6.61 -20.59 -4.87
C ALA A 183 7.49 -20.93 -6.08
N ASN A 184 8.83 -21.00 -5.93
CA ASN A 184 9.80 -21.19 -7.01
C ASN A 184 9.59 -20.20 -8.16
N LEU A 185 9.21 -18.97 -7.80
CA LEU A 185 9.04 -17.87 -8.73
C LEU A 185 10.41 -17.25 -9.02
N PRO A 186 10.57 -16.59 -10.18
CA PRO A 186 11.77 -15.81 -10.45
C PRO A 186 11.94 -14.71 -9.40
N GLU A 187 13.18 -14.43 -9.01
CA GLU A 187 13.50 -13.43 -8.00
C GLU A 187 12.87 -12.05 -8.31
N SER A 188 12.96 -11.58 -9.56
CA SER A 188 12.33 -10.33 -9.98
C SER A 188 10.81 -10.31 -9.83
N VAL A 189 10.15 -11.47 -9.89
CA VAL A 189 8.70 -11.59 -9.67
C VAL A 189 8.37 -11.59 -8.19
N VAL A 190 9.15 -12.29 -7.37
CA VAL A 190 9.01 -12.26 -5.91
C VAL A 190 9.18 -10.83 -5.41
N GLU A 191 10.25 -10.17 -5.83
CA GLU A 191 10.53 -8.78 -5.44
C GLU A 191 9.47 -7.81 -5.96
N PHE A 192 8.94 -7.99 -7.17
CA PHE A 192 7.84 -7.17 -7.70
C PHE A 192 6.62 -7.14 -6.77
N PHE A 193 6.32 -8.27 -6.11
CA PHE A 193 5.21 -8.31 -5.15
C PHE A 193 5.58 -7.75 -3.78
N SER A 194 6.83 -7.90 -3.33
CA SER A 194 7.26 -7.46 -2.00
C SER A 194 7.58 -5.97 -1.93
N VAL A 195 8.15 -5.39 -3.00
CA VAL A 195 8.74 -4.05 -3.03
C VAL A 195 7.83 -2.96 -2.46
N ARG A 196 6.53 -2.97 -2.80
CA ARG A 196 5.59 -1.96 -2.29
C ARG A 196 5.55 -1.94 -0.76
N ARG A 197 5.42 -3.12 -0.16
CA ARG A 197 5.35 -3.23 1.30
C ARG A 197 6.66 -2.84 1.94
N ASP A 198 7.78 -3.23 1.35
CA ASP A 198 9.09 -2.87 1.88
C ASP A 198 9.30 -1.35 1.85
N TYR A 199 8.94 -0.69 0.75
CA TYR A 199 8.98 0.78 0.66
C TYR A 199 7.96 1.48 1.57
N ASP A 200 6.81 0.87 1.85
CA ASP A 200 5.86 1.39 2.85
C ASP A 200 6.48 1.34 4.27
N GLU A 201 7.22 0.28 4.63
CA GLU A 201 7.94 0.22 5.91
C GLU A 201 9.09 1.24 5.95
N LEU A 202 9.86 1.39 4.86
CA LEU A 202 10.92 2.41 4.77
C LEU A 202 10.35 3.83 4.90
N ARG A 203 9.19 4.11 4.30
CA ARG A 203 8.46 5.38 4.46
C ARG A 203 8.13 5.64 5.93
N GLY A 204 7.64 4.62 6.63
CA GLY A 204 7.34 4.69 8.05
C GLY A 204 8.57 5.03 8.89
N LEU A 205 9.69 4.34 8.65
CA LEU A 205 10.97 4.60 9.32
C LEU A 205 11.47 6.03 9.09
N LEU A 206 11.46 6.51 7.84
CA LEU A 206 11.89 7.87 7.51
C LEU A 206 11.01 8.94 8.15
N LYS A 207 9.70 8.72 8.20
CA LYS A 207 8.75 9.64 8.86
C LYS A 207 8.95 9.63 10.37
N ALA A 208 9.18 8.47 10.98
CA ALA A 208 9.49 8.38 12.40
C ALA A 208 10.76 9.16 12.75
N GLU A 209 11.81 9.02 11.93
CA GLU A 209 13.04 9.79 12.06
C GLU A 209 12.79 11.30 11.92
N ALA A 210 12.06 11.72 10.87
CA ALA A 210 11.77 13.13 10.61
C ALA A 210 10.93 13.80 11.71
N PHE A 211 10.03 13.05 12.36
CA PHE A 211 9.20 13.56 13.46
C PHE A 211 9.84 13.37 14.84
N GLY A 212 10.96 12.64 14.94
CA GLY A 212 11.60 12.31 16.21
C GLY A 212 10.73 11.44 17.12
N ILE A 213 9.94 10.53 16.53
CA ILE A 213 9.06 9.59 17.26
C ILE A 213 9.55 8.14 17.08
N GLU A 214 9.06 7.25 17.93
CA GLU A 214 9.32 5.82 17.76
C GLU A 214 8.63 5.28 16.49
N PRO A 215 9.25 4.35 15.75
CA PRO A 215 8.67 3.79 14.53
C PRO A 215 7.37 3.02 14.72
N ASP A 216 7.08 2.55 15.94
CA ASP A 216 5.99 1.61 16.27
C ASP A 216 4.61 2.02 15.72
N ASP A 217 4.33 3.32 15.64
CA ASP A 217 3.06 3.85 15.15
C ASP A 217 2.99 3.93 13.61
N LEU A 218 4.13 3.86 12.92
CA LEU A 218 4.28 4.10 11.48
C LEU A 218 4.77 2.90 10.69
N VAL A 219 5.32 1.88 11.35
CA VAL A 219 5.72 0.61 10.74
C VAL A 219 4.81 -0.51 11.20
N SER A 220 4.41 -1.36 10.27
CA SER A 220 3.43 -2.41 10.53
C SER A 220 4.05 -3.80 10.56
N GLY A 221 5.28 -3.93 10.04
CA GLY A 221 5.91 -5.22 9.82
C GLY A 221 5.00 -6.15 9.04
N ALA A 222 4.55 -5.70 7.88
CA ALA A 222 4.00 -6.59 6.85
C ALA A 222 4.78 -6.47 5.54
N GLY A 223 6.03 -6.01 5.62
CA GLY A 223 7.07 -6.17 4.61
C GLY A 223 7.95 -7.40 4.86
N SER A 224 9.02 -7.53 4.07
CA SER A 224 9.96 -8.66 4.14
C SER A 224 10.76 -8.71 5.45
N VAL A 225 10.82 -7.61 6.19
CA VAL A 225 11.56 -7.46 7.46
C VAL A 225 10.57 -7.42 8.63
N CYS A 226 10.89 -8.08 9.75
CA CYS A 226 10.05 -8.07 10.96
C CYS A 226 10.08 -6.72 11.69
N VAL A 227 9.06 -6.41 12.49
CA VAL A 227 9.01 -5.12 13.22
C VAL A 227 10.25 -4.98 14.09
N GLU A 228 10.68 -6.05 14.76
CA GLU A 228 11.85 -6.08 15.63
C GLU A 228 13.15 -5.80 14.88
N ASP A 229 13.25 -6.23 13.63
CA ASP A 229 14.41 -5.97 12.78
C ASP A 229 14.37 -4.54 12.23
N LEU A 230 13.19 -4.03 11.85
CA LEU A 230 12.99 -2.63 11.46
C LEU A 230 13.37 -1.66 12.59
N MET A 231 12.85 -1.89 13.80
CA MET A 231 13.13 -1.07 14.99
C MET A 231 14.61 -1.05 15.37
N CYS A 232 15.33 -2.13 15.11
CA CYS A 232 16.77 -2.23 15.38
C CYS A 232 17.64 -1.77 14.20
N ASN A 233 17.05 -1.22 13.14
CA ASN A 233 17.72 -0.92 11.87
C ASN A 233 18.55 -2.11 11.31
N ARG A 234 18.05 -3.33 11.49
CA ARG A 234 18.64 -4.59 11.01
C ARG A 234 18.07 -4.94 9.66
N LEU A 235 18.27 -4.04 8.69
CA LEU A 235 17.79 -4.20 7.32
C LEU A 235 18.72 -5.13 6.51
N PRO A 236 18.17 -6.01 5.66
CA PRO A 236 18.95 -6.68 4.62
C PRO A 236 19.63 -5.64 3.73
N LEU A 237 20.83 -5.95 3.21
CA LEU A 237 21.65 -5.00 2.46
C LEU A 237 20.90 -4.22 1.37
N PRO A 238 20.05 -4.83 0.51
CA PRO A 238 19.32 -4.07 -0.50
C PRO A 238 18.35 -3.02 0.07
N LEU A 239 17.71 -3.32 1.21
CA LEU A 239 16.80 -2.39 1.89
C LEU A 239 17.56 -1.33 2.69
N ALA A 240 18.71 -1.69 3.28
CA ALA A 240 19.58 -0.73 3.93
C ALA A 240 20.08 0.32 2.91
N GLU A 241 20.53 -0.12 1.74
CA GLU A 241 20.96 0.78 0.67
C GLU A 241 19.80 1.64 0.14
N ALA A 242 18.59 1.08 0.02
CA ALA A 242 17.41 1.85 -0.34
C ALA A 242 17.06 2.90 0.72
N TYR A 243 17.11 2.55 2.01
CA TYR A 243 16.88 3.48 3.11
C TYR A 243 17.83 4.66 3.05
N GLU A 244 19.14 4.41 2.93
CA GLU A 244 20.15 5.48 2.86
C GLU A 244 19.96 6.41 1.66
N ARG A 245 19.63 5.85 0.48
CA ARG A 245 19.33 6.66 -0.72
C ARG A 245 18.08 7.52 -0.54
N LEU A 246 17.01 6.94 0.00
CA LEU A 246 15.74 7.64 0.24
C LEU A 246 15.92 8.74 1.29
N ARG A 247 16.66 8.44 2.37
CA ARG A 247 17.01 9.40 3.42
C ARG A 247 17.77 10.58 2.83
N ALA A 248 18.86 10.33 2.09
CA ALA A 248 19.68 11.36 1.47
C ALA A 248 18.89 12.25 0.49
N ARG A 249 17.98 11.65 -0.31
CA ARG A 249 17.14 12.39 -1.27
C ARG A 249 15.99 13.17 -0.61
N SER A 250 15.62 12.80 0.61
CA SER A 250 14.57 13.46 1.39
C SER A 250 15.12 14.54 2.33
N SER A 251 16.44 14.62 2.50
CA SER A 251 17.11 15.64 3.30
C SER A 251 17.29 16.97 2.56
N ASP A 252 17.45 18.06 3.30
CA ASP A 252 17.92 19.35 2.80
C ASP A 252 19.47 19.42 2.73
N GLU A 253 20.01 20.61 2.47
CA GLU A 253 21.46 20.84 2.35
C GLU A 253 22.21 20.63 3.68
N ASP A 254 21.52 20.75 4.81
CA ASP A 254 22.08 20.54 6.15
C ASP A 254 21.97 19.07 6.61
N GLY A 255 21.29 18.23 5.82
CA GLY A 255 21.10 16.80 6.10
C GLY A 255 19.84 16.49 6.92
N GLU A 256 18.99 17.49 7.16
CA GLU A 256 17.75 17.36 7.93
C GLU A 256 16.62 16.82 7.05
N LEU A 257 15.92 15.78 7.51
CA LEU A 257 14.85 15.13 6.78
C LEU A 257 13.62 16.05 6.64
N GLN A 258 13.13 16.18 5.42
CA GLN A 258 11.96 17.00 5.10
C GLN A 258 10.72 16.12 4.95
N ALA A 259 9.81 16.16 5.92
CA ALA A 259 8.67 15.25 6.00
C ALA A 259 7.71 15.35 4.79
N ASP A 260 7.60 16.54 4.20
CA ASP A 260 6.82 16.82 2.99
C ASP A 260 7.42 16.18 1.73
N ARG A 261 8.74 15.93 1.70
CA ARG A 261 9.43 15.30 0.56
C ARG A 261 9.43 13.77 0.60
N ILE A 262 9.30 13.17 1.79
CA ILE A 262 9.45 11.72 1.97
C ILE A 262 8.47 10.95 1.07
N ASP A 263 7.20 11.36 1.03
CA ASP A 263 6.18 10.65 0.26
C ASP A 263 6.49 10.65 -1.24
N ASP A 264 6.85 11.81 -1.80
CA ASP A 264 7.19 11.96 -3.21
C ASP A 264 8.46 11.19 -3.60
N VAL A 265 9.50 11.26 -2.76
CA VAL A 265 10.78 10.58 -3.00
C VAL A 265 10.60 9.06 -2.95
N VAL A 266 9.88 8.56 -1.94
CA VAL A 266 9.57 7.13 -1.79
C VAL A 266 8.72 6.64 -2.95
N ASP A 267 7.64 7.35 -3.32
CA ASP A 267 6.79 6.95 -4.43
C ASP A 267 7.57 6.93 -5.76
N ALA A 268 8.39 7.95 -6.03
CA ALA A 268 9.22 7.99 -7.23
C ALA A 268 10.14 6.76 -7.35
N GLU A 269 10.90 6.44 -6.29
CA GLU A 269 11.82 5.29 -6.32
C GLU A 269 11.06 3.95 -6.33
N LEU A 270 9.94 3.85 -5.61
CA LEU A 270 9.08 2.66 -5.62
C LEU A 270 8.58 2.34 -7.02
N TYR A 271 8.01 3.31 -7.74
CA TYR A 271 7.43 3.03 -9.06
C TYR A 271 8.48 2.87 -10.16
N GLU A 272 9.66 3.49 -10.02
CA GLU A 272 10.83 3.16 -10.83
C GLU A 272 11.23 1.70 -10.62
N ARG A 273 11.34 1.26 -9.35
CA ARG A 273 11.70 -0.13 -9.01
C ARG A 273 10.64 -1.12 -9.50
N ILE A 274 9.35 -0.81 -9.35
CA ILE A 274 8.24 -1.62 -9.90
C ILE A 274 8.39 -1.79 -11.41
N SER A 275 8.70 -0.72 -12.14
CA SER A 275 8.85 -0.75 -13.60
C SER A 275 10.05 -1.62 -14.02
N ASP A 276 11.19 -1.43 -13.37
CA ASP A 276 12.41 -2.20 -13.61
C ASP A 276 12.22 -3.69 -13.28
N LEU A 277 11.58 -4.01 -12.15
CA LEU A 277 11.24 -5.40 -11.78
C LEU A 277 10.26 -6.03 -12.78
N ALA A 278 9.29 -5.27 -13.26
CA ALA A 278 8.35 -5.75 -14.26
C ALA A 278 9.07 -6.08 -15.58
N ASP A 279 10.04 -5.28 -16.00
CA ASP A 279 10.85 -5.55 -17.19
C ASP A 279 11.77 -6.78 -16.99
N ARG A 280 12.46 -6.84 -15.86
CA ARG A 280 13.32 -7.99 -15.46
C ARG A 280 12.54 -9.29 -15.27
N SER A 281 11.24 -9.23 -14.99
CA SER A 281 10.39 -10.42 -14.93
C SER A 281 10.32 -11.15 -16.27
N LYS A 282 10.55 -10.44 -17.38
CA LYS A 282 10.33 -10.90 -18.77
C LYS A 282 8.88 -11.32 -19.07
N SER A 283 7.94 -11.08 -18.16
CA SER A 283 6.52 -11.37 -18.34
C SER A 283 5.79 -10.17 -18.94
N ALA A 284 5.08 -10.40 -20.05
CA ALA A 284 4.25 -9.37 -20.66
C ALA A 284 3.13 -8.91 -19.70
N TYR A 285 2.52 -9.84 -18.98
CA TYR A 285 1.46 -9.55 -18.05
C TYR A 285 1.95 -8.77 -16.82
N ILE A 286 3.13 -9.09 -16.27
CA ILE A 286 3.69 -8.35 -15.13
C ILE A 286 4.05 -6.91 -15.55
N ARG A 287 4.59 -6.71 -16.76
CA ARG A 287 4.76 -5.36 -17.34
C ARG A 287 3.45 -4.61 -17.49
N GLU A 288 2.39 -5.30 -17.93
CA GLU A 288 1.08 -4.69 -18.11
C GLU A 288 0.49 -4.24 -16.76
N ILE A 289 0.45 -5.10 -15.74
CA ILE A 289 -0.06 -4.71 -14.42
C ILE A 289 0.82 -3.63 -13.76
N GLY A 290 2.15 -3.66 -13.94
CA GLY A 290 3.05 -2.61 -13.46
C GLY A 290 2.70 -1.24 -14.04
N ARG A 291 2.45 -1.17 -15.36
CA ARG A 291 1.98 0.05 -16.03
C ARG A 291 0.63 0.53 -15.49
N VAL A 292 -0.30 -0.39 -15.26
CA VAL A 292 -1.62 -0.07 -14.67
C VAL A 292 -1.45 0.52 -13.27
N MET A 293 -0.57 -0.04 -12.44
CA MET A 293 -0.30 0.49 -11.10
C MET A 293 0.24 1.93 -11.16
N VAL A 294 1.14 2.24 -12.11
CA VAL A 294 1.64 3.60 -12.33
C VAL A 294 0.52 4.53 -12.79
N ASP A 295 -0.32 4.12 -13.75
CA ASP A 295 -1.44 4.96 -14.25
C ASP A 295 -2.44 5.30 -13.13
N VAL A 296 -2.72 4.33 -12.25
CA VAL A 296 -3.56 4.52 -11.06
C VAL A 296 -2.90 5.50 -10.08
N ALA A 297 -1.60 5.35 -9.83
CA ALA A 297 -0.84 6.26 -8.96
C ALA A 297 -0.84 7.70 -9.51
N ASN A 298 -0.56 7.86 -10.80
CA ASN A 298 -0.60 9.15 -11.49
C ASN A 298 -1.99 9.78 -11.48
N THR A 299 -3.06 8.97 -11.50
CA THR A 299 -4.43 9.49 -11.35
C THR A 299 -4.64 10.08 -9.96
N LYS A 300 -4.15 9.42 -8.90
CA LYS A 300 -4.21 9.97 -7.54
C LYS A 300 -3.38 11.26 -7.41
N VAL A 301 -2.17 11.26 -7.95
CA VAL A 301 -1.31 12.46 -8.01
C VAL A 301 -2.03 13.59 -8.74
N PHE A 302 -2.59 13.32 -9.92
CA PHE A 302 -3.30 14.30 -10.74
C PHE A 302 -4.44 14.99 -9.98
N VAL A 303 -5.25 14.21 -9.26
CA VAL A 303 -6.40 14.75 -8.50
C VAL A 303 -5.93 15.50 -7.26
N ARG A 304 -5.00 14.93 -6.48
CA ARG A 304 -4.47 15.55 -5.25
C ARG A 304 -3.77 16.87 -5.52
N THR A 305 -2.93 16.93 -6.55
CA THR A 305 -2.20 18.16 -6.93
C THR A 305 -3.12 19.25 -7.44
N ARG A 306 -4.20 18.90 -8.16
CA ARG A 306 -5.25 19.85 -8.55
C ARG A 306 -5.97 20.45 -7.35
N LEU A 307 -6.32 19.62 -6.36
CA LEU A 307 -6.98 20.08 -5.14
C LEU A 307 -6.08 20.94 -4.27
N ALA A 308 -4.78 20.66 -4.28
CA ALA A 308 -3.76 21.51 -3.66
C ALA A 308 -3.51 22.83 -4.43
N GLY A 309 -4.18 23.06 -5.57
CA GLY A 309 -4.06 24.28 -6.35
C GLY A 309 -2.72 24.43 -7.08
N LEU A 310 -1.94 23.36 -7.24
CA LEU A 310 -0.64 23.41 -7.90
C LEU A 310 -0.79 23.74 -9.39
N SER A 311 0.19 24.44 -9.94
CA SER A 311 0.28 24.66 -11.38
C SER A 311 0.60 23.35 -12.13
N ALA A 312 0.32 23.30 -13.43
CA ALA A 312 0.64 22.13 -14.26
C ALA A 312 2.14 21.78 -14.23
N ASN A 313 3.02 22.78 -14.08
CA ASN A 313 4.47 22.58 -14.03
C ASN A 313 4.92 22.00 -12.68
N GLU A 314 4.26 22.39 -11.58
CA GLU A 314 4.52 21.83 -10.26
C GLU A 314 4.00 20.38 -10.20
N ALA A 315 2.74 20.16 -10.60
CA ALA A 315 2.13 18.83 -10.65
C ALA A 315 2.94 17.84 -11.51
N ALA A 316 3.53 18.30 -12.61
CA ALA A 316 4.37 17.47 -13.49
C ALA A 316 5.56 16.83 -12.77
N ARG A 317 6.08 17.46 -11.70
CA ARG A 317 7.21 16.93 -10.92
C ARG A 317 6.85 15.70 -10.08
N HIS A 318 5.56 15.53 -9.77
CA HIS A 318 5.04 14.41 -9.00
C HIS A 318 4.57 13.25 -9.88
N LEU A 319 4.51 13.44 -11.21
CA LEU A 319 4.08 12.38 -12.13
C LEU A 319 5.16 11.33 -12.30
N LEU A 320 4.74 10.07 -12.20
CA LEU A 320 5.57 8.88 -12.24
C LEU A 320 5.69 8.38 -13.70
N GLY A 321 6.90 8.03 -14.10
CA GLY A 321 7.16 7.37 -15.39
C GLY A 321 6.78 5.89 -15.39
N GLY A 322 6.73 5.27 -16.58
CA GLY A 322 6.52 3.82 -16.71
C GLY A 322 5.06 3.36 -16.81
N GLY A 323 4.09 4.29 -16.85
CA GLY A 323 2.67 4.00 -17.08
C GLY A 323 2.33 3.67 -18.53
N SER A 324 1.08 3.26 -18.79
CA SER A 324 0.56 3.12 -20.17
C SER A 324 0.04 4.44 -20.72
N ILE A 325 -0.29 5.38 -19.84
CA ILE A 325 -0.68 6.75 -20.18
C ILE A 325 0.57 7.64 -20.02
N PRO A 326 1.07 8.27 -21.11
CA PRO A 326 2.22 9.17 -21.03
C PRO A 326 1.97 10.33 -20.06
N THR A 327 2.99 10.76 -19.33
CA THR A 327 2.92 11.89 -18.38
C THR A 327 2.46 13.19 -19.07
N ASP A 328 2.91 13.43 -20.31
CA ASP A 328 2.47 14.55 -21.15
C ASP A 328 0.94 14.58 -21.35
N ARG A 329 0.29 13.41 -21.33
CA ARG A 329 -1.16 13.33 -21.44
C ARG A 329 -1.84 13.83 -20.16
N PHE A 330 -1.32 13.48 -18.99
CA PHE A 330 -1.78 14.04 -17.71
C PHE A 330 -1.57 15.55 -17.67
N ILE A 331 -0.40 16.04 -18.09
CA ILE A 331 -0.08 17.49 -18.13
C ILE A 331 -1.04 18.23 -19.08
N ALA A 332 -1.32 17.67 -20.26
CA ALA A 332 -2.27 18.25 -21.19
C ALA A 332 -3.69 18.33 -20.61
N LEU A 333 -4.13 17.27 -19.91
CA LEU A 333 -5.41 17.26 -19.20
C LEU A 333 -5.42 18.26 -18.04
N TYR A 334 -4.29 18.51 -17.39
CA TYR A 334 -4.17 19.45 -16.27
C TYR A 334 -4.57 20.89 -16.65
N ARG A 335 -4.39 21.25 -17.93
CA ARG A 335 -4.73 22.59 -18.46
C ARG A 335 -6.21 22.80 -18.74
N LEU A 336 -7.03 21.75 -18.61
CA LEU A 336 -8.48 21.81 -18.85
C LEU A 336 -9.23 22.06 -17.54
N PRO A 337 -10.49 22.54 -17.61
CA PRO A 337 -11.42 22.52 -16.48
C PRO A 337 -11.52 21.12 -15.86
N ALA A 338 -11.76 21.03 -14.55
CA ALA A 338 -11.64 19.79 -13.79
C ALA A 338 -12.58 18.70 -14.31
N GLU A 339 -13.84 19.06 -14.60
CA GLU A 339 -14.89 18.18 -15.10
C GLU A 339 -14.53 17.63 -16.48
N GLU A 340 -14.04 18.50 -17.37
CA GLU A 340 -13.60 18.09 -18.71
C GLU A 340 -12.37 17.16 -18.63
N ALA A 341 -11.42 17.48 -17.74
CA ALA A 341 -10.23 16.68 -17.55
C ALA A 341 -10.58 15.29 -17.01
N ALA A 342 -11.47 15.20 -16.02
CA ALA A 342 -11.95 13.94 -15.46
C ALA A 342 -12.70 13.09 -16.51
N ALA A 343 -13.58 13.70 -17.30
CA ALA A 343 -14.30 13.00 -18.37
C ALA A 343 -13.37 12.46 -19.47
N ARG A 344 -12.31 13.19 -19.80
CA ARG A 344 -11.31 12.71 -20.76
C ARG A 344 -10.40 11.65 -20.14
N LEU A 345 -10.02 11.81 -18.87
CA LEU A 345 -9.20 10.84 -18.15
C LEU A 345 -9.89 9.48 -18.06
N SER A 346 -11.19 9.47 -17.77
CA SER A 346 -12.00 8.25 -17.71
C SER A 346 -12.23 7.57 -19.07
N CYS A 347 -11.67 8.09 -20.16
CA CYS A 347 -11.67 7.45 -21.48
C CYS A 347 -10.33 6.79 -21.84
N LEU A 348 -9.28 7.03 -21.04
CA LEU A 348 -7.91 6.62 -21.34
C LEU A 348 -7.57 5.25 -20.75
N GLY A 349 -6.92 4.42 -21.57
CA GLY A 349 -6.20 3.23 -21.11
C GLY A 349 -6.97 2.37 -20.08
N PRO A 350 -6.32 1.97 -18.97
CA PRO A 350 -6.94 1.22 -17.88
C PRO A 350 -8.05 1.97 -17.14
N LEU A 351 -8.07 3.31 -17.22
CA LEU A 351 -9.05 4.18 -16.56
C LEU A 351 -10.37 4.28 -17.32
N ARG A 352 -10.46 3.64 -18.50
CA ARG A 352 -11.67 3.69 -19.34
C ARG A 352 -12.91 3.24 -18.56
N GLY A 353 -13.97 4.03 -18.58
CA GLY A 353 -15.26 3.69 -17.97
C GLY A 353 -15.33 3.89 -16.47
N LEU A 354 -14.36 4.57 -15.87
CA LEU A 354 -14.53 5.14 -14.52
C LEU A 354 -15.55 6.28 -14.56
N ASP A 355 -16.23 6.49 -13.44
CA ASP A 355 -17.12 7.62 -13.24
C ASP A 355 -16.28 8.93 -13.13
N PRO A 356 -16.45 9.91 -14.04
CA PRO A 356 -15.73 11.17 -13.98
C PRO A 356 -15.99 11.96 -12.69
N GLU A 357 -17.20 11.91 -12.14
CA GLU A 357 -17.53 12.63 -10.91
C GLU A 357 -16.80 12.00 -9.73
N ALA A 358 -16.75 10.66 -9.68
CA ALA A 358 -15.98 9.94 -8.67
C ALA A 358 -14.47 10.26 -8.74
N LEU A 359 -13.92 10.56 -9.92
CA LEU A 359 -12.51 10.94 -10.07
C LEU A 359 -12.20 12.31 -9.46
N LEU A 360 -13.20 13.17 -9.29
CA LEU A 360 -13.05 14.46 -8.64
C LEU A 360 -13.21 14.39 -7.12
N ASP A 361 -13.67 13.26 -6.59
CA ASP A 361 -13.84 13.03 -5.16
C ASP A 361 -12.62 12.27 -4.58
N PRO A 362 -11.79 12.92 -3.74
CA PRO A 362 -10.66 12.28 -3.07
C PRO A 362 -11.03 11.02 -2.30
N GLY A 363 -12.22 11.01 -1.68
CA GLY A 363 -12.72 9.90 -0.89
C GLY A 363 -12.98 8.64 -1.70
N ARG A 364 -13.14 8.77 -3.02
CA ARG A 364 -13.44 7.67 -3.94
C ARG A 364 -12.24 7.24 -4.77
N LEU A 365 -11.10 7.90 -4.67
CA LEU A 365 -9.91 7.56 -5.47
C LEU A 365 -9.36 6.16 -5.18
N ASP A 366 -9.36 5.74 -3.91
CA ASP A 366 -8.90 4.41 -3.53
C ASP A 366 -9.83 3.32 -4.05
N VAL A 367 -11.14 3.57 -3.98
CA VAL A 367 -12.16 2.70 -4.57
C VAL A 367 -11.97 2.57 -6.08
N LEU A 368 -11.80 3.68 -6.79
CA LEU A 368 -11.60 3.67 -8.24
C LEU A 368 -10.30 2.94 -8.62
N ALA A 369 -9.24 3.14 -7.84
CA ALA A 369 -7.99 2.42 -7.99
C ALA A 369 -8.20 0.90 -7.88
N ASP A 370 -8.90 0.45 -6.83
CA ASP A 370 -9.22 -0.96 -6.62
C ASP A 370 -10.09 -1.51 -7.76
N MET A 371 -11.06 -0.75 -8.25
CA MET A 371 -11.87 -1.13 -9.42
C MET A 371 -11.04 -1.32 -10.70
N VAL A 372 -10.07 -0.43 -10.97
CA VAL A 372 -9.17 -0.57 -12.13
C VAL A 372 -8.36 -1.86 -12.03
N ILE A 373 -7.77 -2.12 -10.86
CA ILE A 373 -7.00 -3.34 -10.61
C ILE A 373 -7.90 -4.57 -10.73
N ALA A 374 -9.06 -4.60 -10.07
CA ALA A 374 -10.00 -5.72 -10.10
C ALA A 374 -10.45 -6.08 -11.52
N ARG A 375 -10.77 -5.07 -12.36
CA ARG A 375 -11.11 -5.30 -13.77
C ARG A 375 -9.98 -5.97 -14.53
N HIS A 376 -8.73 -5.60 -14.25
CA HIS A 376 -7.55 -6.23 -14.83
C HIS A 376 -7.43 -7.70 -14.39
N LEU A 377 -7.66 -7.99 -13.10
CA LEU A 377 -7.55 -9.35 -12.56
C LEU A 377 -8.64 -10.32 -13.04
N SER A 378 -9.84 -9.81 -13.36
CA SER A 378 -10.96 -10.66 -13.81
C SER A 378 -10.61 -11.55 -15.00
N ARG A 379 -9.83 -11.03 -15.95
CA ARG A 379 -9.36 -11.76 -17.14
C ARG A 379 -8.23 -12.74 -16.80
N ALA A 380 -7.37 -12.35 -15.86
CA ALA A 380 -6.19 -13.11 -15.45
C ALA A 380 -6.55 -14.44 -14.78
N ARG A 381 -7.68 -14.52 -14.05
CA ARG A 381 -8.12 -15.73 -13.35
C ARG A 381 -8.45 -16.91 -14.29
N MET A 382 -8.87 -16.59 -15.51
CA MET A 382 -9.29 -17.59 -16.52
C MET A 382 -8.10 -18.20 -17.28
N VAL A 383 -6.89 -17.66 -17.12
CA VAL A 383 -5.68 -18.19 -17.77
C VAL A 383 -5.26 -19.48 -17.07
N ALA A 384 -5.08 -20.55 -17.84
CA ALA A 384 -4.77 -21.87 -17.30
C ALA A 384 -3.39 -21.92 -16.63
N VAL A 385 -2.37 -21.36 -17.29
CA VAL A 385 -0.96 -21.41 -16.87
C VAL A 385 -0.26 -20.10 -17.25
N GLY A 386 0.50 -19.54 -16.30
CA GLY A 386 1.25 -18.30 -16.48
C GLY A 386 1.40 -17.53 -15.16
N PRO A 387 2.00 -16.32 -15.20
CA PRO A 387 2.06 -15.40 -14.06
C PRO A 387 0.68 -14.86 -13.63
N GLU A 388 -0.30 -14.88 -14.52
CA GLU A 388 -1.63 -14.28 -14.35
C GLU A 388 -2.38 -14.81 -13.11
N PRO A 389 -2.53 -16.14 -12.90
CA PRO A 389 -3.25 -16.64 -11.74
C PRO A 389 -2.53 -16.32 -10.43
N VAL A 390 -1.18 -16.28 -10.46
CA VAL A 390 -0.34 -15.97 -9.30
C VAL A 390 -0.53 -14.51 -8.88
N VAL A 391 -0.39 -13.58 -9.82
CA VAL A 391 -0.64 -12.15 -9.60
C VAL A 391 -2.06 -11.93 -9.07
N ALA A 392 -3.06 -12.55 -9.72
CA ALA A 392 -4.44 -12.41 -9.32
C ALA A 392 -4.67 -12.89 -7.88
N TYR A 393 -4.11 -14.04 -7.50
CA TYR A 393 -4.24 -14.55 -6.14
C TYR A 393 -3.62 -13.63 -5.09
N ILE A 394 -2.39 -13.15 -5.31
CA ILE A 394 -1.70 -12.27 -4.36
C ILE A 394 -2.49 -10.98 -4.14
N LEU A 395 -2.95 -10.35 -5.22
CA LEU A 395 -3.71 -9.10 -5.14
C LEU A 395 -5.10 -9.31 -4.53
N MET A 396 -5.79 -10.41 -4.85
CA MET A 396 -7.05 -10.76 -4.20
C MET A 396 -6.88 -11.00 -2.70
N ARG A 397 -5.82 -11.72 -2.29
CA ARG A 397 -5.54 -11.96 -0.87
C ARG A 397 -5.25 -10.66 -0.11
N ARG A 398 -4.53 -9.72 -0.73
CA ARG A 398 -4.30 -8.38 -0.16
C ARG A 398 -5.60 -7.60 0.01
N ALA A 399 -6.43 -7.58 -1.03
CA ALA A 399 -7.75 -6.92 -0.97
C ALA A 399 -8.64 -7.52 0.12
N GLU A 400 -8.64 -8.85 0.27
CA GLU A 400 -9.38 -9.55 1.33
C GLU A 400 -8.94 -9.10 2.73
N VAL A 401 -7.62 -8.95 2.95
CA VAL A 401 -7.09 -8.41 4.21
C VAL A 401 -7.52 -6.96 4.43
N THR A 402 -7.51 -6.10 3.41
CA THR A 402 -7.99 -4.71 3.51
C THR A 402 -9.47 -4.63 3.88
N VAL A 403 -10.31 -5.48 3.27
CA VAL A 403 -11.73 -5.55 3.58
C VAL A 403 -11.96 -6.06 5.00
N LEU A 404 -11.24 -7.11 5.42
CA LEU A 404 -11.32 -7.65 6.77
C LEU A 404 -10.89 -6.64 7.82
N ARG A 405 -9.79 -5.92 7.59
CA ARG A 405 -9.32 -4.83 8.44
C ARG A 405 -10.44 -3.83 8.70
N THR A 406 -11.09 -3.37 7.63
CA THR A 406 -12.21 -2.41 7.72
C THR A 406 -13.40 -2.98 8.52
N LEU A 407 -13.77 -4.24 8.28
CA LEU A 407 -14.90 -4.89 8.95
C LEU A 407 -14.65 -5.16 10.45
N LEU A 408 -13.47 -5.66 10.79
CA LEU A 408 -13.13 -6.10 12.14
C LEU A 408 -12.79 -4.90 13.03
N ALA A 409 -11.88 -4.03 12.60
CA ALA A 409 -11.54 -2.82 13.34
C ALA A 409 -12.76 -1.90 13.47
N GLY A 410 -13.54 -1.75 12.39
CA GLY A 410 -14.79 -0.98 12.42
C GLY A 410 -15.82 -1.54 13.40
N LYS A 411 -15.96 -2.86 13.51
CA LYS A 411 -16.85 -3.48 14.50
C LYS A 411 -16.40 -3.23 15.93
N LEU A 412 -15.11 -3.37 16.20
CA LEU A 412 -14.52 -3.10 17.52
C LEU A 412 -14.63 -1.62 17.92
N ALA A 413 -14.53 -0.71 16.94
CA ALA A 413 -14.73 0.72 17.12
C ALA A 413 -16.21 1.16 17.18
N GLY A 414 -17.16 0.22 17.09
CA GLY A 414 -18.59 0.53 17.16
C GLY A 414 -19.16 1.25 15.92
N VAL A 415 -18.47 1.17 14.77
CA VAL A 415 -18.94 1.75 13.51
C VAL A 415 -20.22 1.05 13.07
N SER A 416 -21.22 1.83 12.64
CA SER A 416 -22.51 1.29 12.23
C SER A 416 -22.38 0.42 10.98
N ARG A 417 -23.29 -0.56 10.88
CA ARG A 417 -23.33 -1.49 9.73
C ARG A 417 -23.49 -0.75 8.40
N ASP A 418 -24.28 0.30 8.35
CA ASP A 418 -24.54 1.04 7.10
C ASP A 418 -23.32 1.83 6.64
N VAL A 419 -22.54 2.38 7.57
CA VAL A 419 -21.26 3.04 7.26
C VAL A 419 -20.27 2.02 6.72
N LEU A 420 -20.13 0.86 7.37
CA LEU A 420 -19.26 -0.23 6.89
C LEU A 420 -19.70 -0.74 5.52
N ARG A 421 -21.01 -0.94 5.32
CA ARG A 421 -21.57 -1.37 4.02
C ARG A 421 -21.27 -0.37 2.92
N THR A 422 -21.35 0.92 3.22
CA THR A 422 -21.06 1.98 2.25
C THR A 422 -19.59 1.97 1.85
N ARG A 423 -18.68 1.86 2.83
CA ARG A 423 -17.23 1.74 2.57
C ARG A 423 -16.86 0.50 1.74
N LEU A 424 -17.64 -0.57 1.87
CA LEU A 424 -17.37 -1.85 1.21
C LEU A 424 -18.08 -2.05 -0.13
N ARG A 425 -19.09 -1.22 -0.45
CA ARG A 425 -19.97 -1.41 -1.63
C ARG A 425 -19.19 -1.57 -2.93
N ASP A 426 -18.04 -0.92 -3.03
CA ASP A 426 -17.24 -0.83 -4.26
C ASP A 426 -15.89 -1.60 -4.18
N VAL A 427 -15.59 -2.23 -3.04
CA VAL A 427 -14.32 -2.93 -2.77
C VAL A 427 -14.51 -4.44 -2.65
N MET A 428 -15.75 -4.91 -2.42
CA MET A 428 -16.05 -6.34 -2.29
C MET A 428 -15.90 -7.06 -3.64
N PRO A 429 -15.02 -8.08 -3.74
CA PRO A 429 -14.73 -8.79 -4.99
C PRO A 429 -15.84 -9.70 -5.51
#